data_AF-A0A7J8WC06-F1
#
_entry.id   AF-A0A7J8WC06-F1
#
_cell.length_a   1.000
_cell.length_b   1.000
_cell.length_c   1.000
_cell.angle_alpha   90.00
_cell.angle_beta   90.00
_cell.angle_gamma   90.00
#
_symmetry.space_group_name_H-M   'P 1'
#
loop_
_entity.id
_entity.type
_entity.pdbx_description
1 polymer ?
#
loop_
_entity_poly.entity_id
_entity_poly.type
_entity_poly.pdbx_seq_one_letter_code
_entity_poly.pdbx_strand_id
1 'polypeptide(L)'
;MVDFDVRDECGHVWKFRIYTRKSKNKYRKPVLTKGWREFVCRKELSIDDKVEFYMDKQEADGSVEYRVTVRKAVKVFGAVFAHKPFSGEVSNDIV
;
A
#
# COMPACT_ATOMS: atom_id res chain seq x y z
N MET A 1 3.13 0.34 17.98
CA MET A 1 3.43 0.13 16.55
C MET A 1 3.02 -1.30 16.26
N VAL A 2 2.47 -1.56 15.09
CA VAL A 2 1.97 -2.88 14.70
C VAL A 2 2.58 -3.19 13.33
N ASP A 3 3.11 -4.39 13.18
CA ASP A 3 3.60 -4.88 11.89
C ASP A 3 2.39 -5.31 11.06
N PHE A 4 2.39 -4.96 9.78
CA PHE A 4 1.26 -5.12 8.87
C PHE A 4 1.77 -5.67 7.55
N ASP A 5 1.70 -7.00 7.43
CA ASP A 5 2.14 -7.73 6.25
C ASP A 5 0.97 -7.83 5.27
N VAL A 6 1.21 -7.44 4.02
CA VAL A 6 0.18 -7.46 2.97
C VAL A 6 0.74 -8.05 1.68
N ARG A 7 -0.09 -8.81 0.98
CA ARG A 7 0.28 -9.45 -0.29
C ARG A 7 -0.22 -8.64 -1.48
N ASP A 8 0.60 -8.46 -2.50
CA ASP A 8 0.16 -7.80 -3.74
C ASP A 8 -0.35 -8.80 -4.78
N GLU A 9 -0.80 -8.26 -5.92
CA GLU A 9 -1.28 -9.06 -7.06
C GLU A 9 -0.25 -10.04 -7.64
N CYS A 10 1.05 -9.82 -7.41
CA CYS A 10 2.14 -10.70 -7.83
C CYS A 10 2.50 -11.76 -6.76
N GLY A 11 1.82 -11.76 -5.61
CA GLY A 11 2.12 -12.63 -4.48
C GLY A 11 3.27 -12.14 -3.59
N HIS A 12 3.87 -10.98 -3.88
CA HIS A 12 4.94 -10.42 -3.06
C HIS A 12 4.38 -9.90 -1.73
N VAL A 13 5.07 -10.20 -0.62
CA VAL A 13 4.66 -9.77 0.72
C VAL A 13 5.41 -8.50 1.12
N TRP A 14 4.66 -7.40 1.22
CA TRP A 14 5.13 -6.11 1.70
C TRP A 14 4.97 -6.02 3.21
N LYS A 15 6.09 -5.77 3.91
CA LYS A 15 6.12 -5.65 5.38
C LYS A 15 6.06 -4.20 5.81
N PHE A 16 4.87 -3.72 6.15
CA PHE A 16 4.68 -2.35 6.62
C PHE A 16 4.72 -2.27 8.15
N ARG A 17 5.00 -1.08 8.65
CA ARG A 17 4.80 -0.73 10.06
C ARG A 17 3.72 0.34 10.19
N ILE A 18 2.64 0.03 10.90
CA ILE A 18 1.61 0.98 11.27
C ILE A 18 1.92 1.59 12.64
N TYR A 19 1.80 2.92 12.71
CA TYR A 19 1.88 3.67 13.95
C TYR A 19 0.70 4.64 14.05
N THR A 20 -0.08 4.55 15.12
CA THR A 20 -1.05 5.60 15.45
C THR A 20 -0.32 6.72 16.18
N ARG A 21 -0.34 7.93 15.61
CA ARG A 21 0.33 9.09 16.20
C ARG A 21 -0.18 9.36 17.61
N LYS A 22 0.76 9.48 18.56
CA LYS A 22 0.48 9.90 19.93
C LYS A 22 0.56 11.42 19.98
N SER A 23 -0.57 12.12 19.96
CA SER A 23 -0.63 13.55 20.29
C SER A 23 -1.57 13.78 21.47
N LYS A 24 -1.27 14.78 22.31
CA LYS A 24 -2.12 15.19 23.44
C LYS A 24 -3.46 15.80 22.98
N ASN A 25 -3.57 16.21 21.71
CA ASN A 25 -4.75 16.85 21.14
C ASN A 25 -5.30 16.08 19.92
N LYS A 26 -6.35 15.28 20.16
CA LYS A 26 -7.37 14.70 19.24
C LYS A 26 -6.98 14.00 17.92
N TYR A 27 -5.76 14.10 17.41
CA TYR A 27 -5.41 13.56 16.08
C TYR A 27 -4.63 12.24 16.15
N ARG A 28 -5.34 11.17 16.52
CA ARG A 28 -4.85 9.78 16.47
C ARG A 28 -4.92 9.21 15.06
N LYS A 29 -4.19 9.82 14.11
CA LYS A 29 -4.13 9.34 12.73
C LYS A 29 -3.14 8.17 12.60
N PRO A 30 -3.53 7.04 11.98
CA PRO A 30 -2.59 5.99 11.63
C PRO A 30 -1.65 6.47 10.52
N VAL A 31 -0.42 5.99 10.54
CA VAL A 31 0.56 6.20 9.47
C VAL A 31 1.28 4.89 9.16
N LEU A 32 1.53 4.67 7.87
CA LEU A 32 2.50 3.68 7.41
C LEU A 32 3.90 4.30 7.51
N THR A 33 4.84 3.57 8.10
CA THR A 33 6.19 4.06 8.39
C THR A 33 7.24 3.21 7.66
N LYS A 34 7.77 2.17 8.30
CA LYS A 34 8.68 1.20 7.65
C LYS A 34 7.98 0.52 6.47
N GLY A 35 8.73 0.25 5.40
CA GLY A 35 8.27 -0.41 4.17
C GLY A 35 7.58 0.52 3.17
N TRP A 36 6.99 1.64 3.63
CA TRP A 36 6.21 2.53 2.75
C TRP A 36 7.03 3.14 1.60
N ARG A 37 8.22 3.69 1.91
CA ARG A 37 9.07 4.32 0.89
C ARG A 37 9.53 3.31 -0.16
N GLU A 38 9.93 2.11 0.26
CA GLU A 38 10.36 1.04 -0.63
C GLU A 38 9.24 0.63 -1.59
N PHE A 39 8.02 0.45 -1.06
CA PHE A 39 6.82 0.18 -1.84
C PHE A 39 6.53 1.27 -2.87
N VAL A 40 6.58 2.55 -2.46
CA VAL A 40 6.41 3.70 -3.35
C VAL A 40 7.40 3.68 -4.49
N CYS A 41 8.67 3.41 -4.23
CA CYS A 41 9.70 3.35 -5.27
C CYS A 41 9.48 2.16 -6.22
N ARG A 42 9.27 0.95 -5.69
CA ARG A 42 9.14 -0.28 -6.50
C ARG A 42 7.84 -0.37 -7.30
N LYS A 43 6.74 0.21 -6.80
CA LYS A 43 5.47 0.34 -7.54
C LYS A 43 5.38 1.65 -8.34
N GLU A 44 6.49 2.39 -8.41
CA GLU A 44 6.64 3.65 -9.15
C GLU A 44 5.55 4.67 -8.83
N LEU A 45 5.08 4.73 -7.57
CA LEU A 45 3.95 5.56 -7.18
C LEU A 45 4.25 7.05 -7.33
N SER A 46 3.24 7.77 -7.78
CA SER A 46 3.24 9.20 -8.01
C SER A 46 2.01 9.85 -7.38
N ILE A 47 2.01 11.18 -7.26
CA ILE A 47 0.85 11.92 -6.75
C ILE A 47 -0.38 11.59 -7.62
N ASP A 48 -1.49 11.33 -6.93
CA ASP A 48 -2.81 10.93 -7.45
C ASP A 48 -3.00 9.44 -7.77
N ASP A 49 -1.93 8.64 -7.71
CA ASP A 49 -2.08 7.19 -7.71
C ASP A 49 -2.83 6.72 -6.46
N LYS A 50 -3.58 5.62 -6.59
CA LYS A 50 -4.33 5.02 -5.49
C LYS A 50 -3.63 3.75 -5.03
N VAL A 51 -3.58 3.59 -3.72
CA VAL A 51 -3.16 2.36 -3.04
C VAL A 51 -4.34 1.88 -2.23
N GLU A 52 -4.84 0.70 -2.55
CA GLU A 52 -6.03 0.12 -1.94
C GLU A 52 -5.60 -1.08 -1.09
N PHE A 53 -5.87 -1.03 0.22
CA PHE A 53 -5.67 -2.15 1.13
C PHE A 53 -7.02 -2.77 1.47
N TYR A 54 -7.12 -4.09 1.46
CA TYR A 54 -8.35 -4.79 1.81
C TYR A 54 -8.05 -6.13 2.47
N MET A 55 -9.01 -6.60 3.26
CA MET A 55 -9.01 -7.94 3.83
C MET A 55 -9.47 -8.92 2.77
N ASP A 56 -8.69 -9.97 2.51
CA ASP A 56 -9.04 -10.99 1.52
C ASP A 56 -9.75 -12.17 2.18
N LYS A 57 -9.14 -12.75 3.21
CA LYS A 57 -9.66 -13.92 3.94
C LYS A 57 -9.36 -13.81 5.42
N GLN A 58 -10.23 -14.41 6.21
CA GLN A 58 -9.98 -14.72 7.60
C GLN A 58 -9.91 -16.24 7.73
N GLU A 59 -8.77 -16.74 8.19
CA GLU A 59 -8.54 -18.17 8.40
C GLU A 59 -9.25 -18.65 9.67
N ALA A 60 -9.41 -19.97 9.79
CA ALA A 60 -10.11 -20.59 10.92
C ALA A 60 -9.40 -20.36 12.28
N ASP A 61 -8.10 -20.08 12.26
CA ASP A 61 -7.30 -19.72 13.44
C ASP A 61 -7.44 -18.24 13.83
N GLY A 62 -8.25 -17.47 13.09
CA GLY A 62 -8.47 -16.05 13.29
C GLY A 62 -7.41 -15.15 12.64
N SER A 63 -6.40 -15.71 11.97
CA SER A 63 -5.46 -14.92 11.19
C SER A 63 -6.15 -14.30 9.97
N VAL A 64 -5.68 -13.12 9.57
CA VAL A 64 -6.28 -12.34 8.49
C VAL A 64 -5.24 -12.12 7.40
N GLU A 65 -5.57 -12.51 6.17
CA GLU A 65 -4.78 -12.18 4.99
C GLU A 65 -5.23 -10.83 4.43
N TYR A 66 -4.29 -9.89 4.35
CA TYR A 66 -4.51 -8.59 3.75
C TYR A 66 -3.84 -8.50 2.39
N ARG A 67 -4.48 -7.77 1.47
CA ARG A 67 -3.96 -7.49 0.14
C ARG A 67 -3.78 -6.00 -0.09
N VAL A 68 -2.86 -5.69 -1.01
CA VAL A 68 -2.64 -4.35 -1.52
C VAL A 68 -2.66 -4.36 -3.05
N THR A 69 -3.36 -3.39 -3.64
CA THR A 69 -3.32 -3.16 -5.09
C THR A 69 -3.01 -1.70 -5.37
N VAL A 70 -2.39 -1.46 -6.53
CA VAL A 70 -2.07 -0.11 -7.00
C VAL A 70 -2.89 0.22 -8.23
N ARG A 71 -3.47 1.42 -8.25
CA ARG A 71 -4.12 1.97 -9.44
C ARG A 71 -3.47 3.29 -9.86
N LYS A 72 -2.90 3.30 -11.06
CA LYS A 72 -2.18 4.43 -11.64
C LYS A 72 -3.15 5.46 -12.17
N ALA A 73 -2.95 6.72 -11.81
CA ALA A 73 -3.75 7.82 -12.32
C ALA A 73 -3.50 8.04 -13.82
N VAL A 74 -4.57 8.19 -14.58
CA VAL A 74 -4.54 8.61 -15.98
C VAL A 74 -4.99 10.07 -16.01
N LYS A 75 -4.09 10.96 -16.44
CA LYS A 75 -4.33 12.40 -16.44
C LYS A 75 -4.56 12.92 -17.85
N VAL A 76 -5.57 13.77 -18.00
CA VAL A 76 -5.88 14.53 -19.22
C VAL A 76 -5.86 16.01 -18.85
N PHE A 77 -4.98 16.78 -19.48
CA PHE A 77 -4.73 18.20 -19.15
C PHE A 77 -4.45 18.45 -17.65
N GLY A 78 -3.70 17.55 -17.00
CA GLY A 78 -3.34 17.67 -15.58
C GLY A 78 -4.43 17.23 -14.59
N ALA A 79 -5.67 17.03 -15.04
CA ALA A 79 -6.76 16.51 -14.23
C ALA A 79 -6.79 14.97 -14.30
N VAL A 80 -7.07 14.31 -13.16
CA VAL A 80 -7.23 12.86 -13.10
C VAL A 80 -8.55 12.50 -13.79
N PHE A 81 -8.45 11.78 -14.90
CA PHE A 81 -9.59 11.31 -15.69
C PHE A 81 -10.03 9.90 -15.29
N ALA A 82 -9.06 9.02 -15.00
CA ALA A 82 -9.32 7.64 -14.62
C ALA A 82 -8.19 7.05 -13.76
N HIS A 83 -8.38 5.84 -13.28
CA HIS A 83 -7.36 5.02 -12.64
C HIS A 83 -7.31 3.66 -13.34
N LYS A 84 -6.11 3.18 -13.67
CA LYS A 84 -5.90 1.85 -14.27
C LYS A 84 -5.08 0.94 -13.33
N PRO A 85 -5.26 -0.39 -13.34
CA PRO A 85 -4.41 -1.29 -12.56
C PRO A 85 -2.92 -1.08 -12.87
N PHE A 86 -2.07 -1.22 -11.85
CA PHE A 86 -0.63 -1.30 -12.06
C PHE A 86 -0.29 -2.62 -12.76
N SER A 87 0.40 -2.53 -13.89
CA SER A 87 0.76 -3.67 -14.73
C SER A 87 2.25 -4.02 -14.68
N GLY A 88 3.02 -3.43 -13.74
CA GLY A 88 4.45 -3.67 -13.65
C GLY A 88 4.76 -4.98 -12.92
N GLU A 89 5.70 -5.75 -13.47
CA GLU A 89 6.39 -6.79 -12.72
C GLU A 89 7.26 -6.10 -11.66
N VAL A 90 7.18 -6.52 -10.40
CA VAL A 90 8.06 -6.01 -9.35
C VAL A 90 9.46 -6.54 -9.65
N SER A 91 10.31 -5.74 -10.29
CA SER A 91 11.72 -6.09 -10.51
C SER A 91 12.39 -6.38 -9.16
N ASN A 92 13.07 -7.53 -9.08
CA ASN A 92 13.83 -7.94 -7.89
C ASN A 92 15.22 -7.26 -7.80
N ASP A 93 15.57 -6.39 -8.74
CA ASP A 93 16.94 -5.93 -8.96
C ASP A 93 17.23 -4.53 -8.41
N ILE A 94 16.94 -4.28 -7.13
CA ILE A 94 17.61 -3.19 -6.41
C ILE A 94 17.96 -3.67 -5.00
N VAL A 95 19.28 -3.89 -4.83
CA VAL A 95 20.02 -4.21 -3.60
C VAL A 95 20.25 -2.94 -2.78
#